data_AF-A0A9E4DHX6-F1
#
_entry.id   AF-A0A9E4DHX6-F1
#
_cell.length_a   1.000
_cell.length_b   1.000
_cell.length_c   1.000
_cell.angle_alpha   90.00
_cell.angle_beta   90.00
_cell.angle_gamma   90.00
#
_symmetry.space_group_name_H-M   'P 1'
#
loop_
_entity.id
_entity.type
_entity.pdbx_description
1 polymer ?
#
loop_
_entity_poly.entity_id
_entity_poly.type
_entity_poly.pdbx_seq_one_letter_code
_entity_poly.pdbx_strand_id
1 'polypeptide(L)'
;HKGARLTSQISLPGRYLVYVPQGSMTGISRKLPDTERSRLKSILKQIVPADAGVIVRTAAEGASEDELRRDVERLAKTWEKVSKASASKSGKKGGAPSLLYSEPDLTVRVIRDVFNEDFASLVISGDEVWDEISSYVEDVAPDLAGRMTKWTSEQDIFTAHRVDEQLAKALDRKVYLPSGGSLVIDRTEAM
;
A
#
# COMPACT_ATOMS: atom_id res chain seq x y z
N HIS A 1 -2.01 15.64 -25.38
CA HIS A 1 -1.68 14.97 -24.10
C HIS A 1 -1.94 15.93 -22.95
N LYS A 2 -2.75 15.53 -21.95
CA LYS A 2 -2.92 16.31 -20.71
C LYS A 2 -1.76 15.97 -19.76
N GLY A 3 -1.15 16.97 -19.14
CA GLY A 3 -0.12 16.77 -18.13
C GLY A 3 -0.67 16.17 -16.83
N ALA A 4 0.21 15.89 -15.87
CA ALA A 4 -0.16 15.37 -14.57
C ALA A 4 -1.00 16.40 -13.78
N ARG A 5 -2.05 15.93 -13.11
CA ARG A 5 -2.83 16.75 -12.17
C ARG A 5 -2.06 16.83 -10.85
N LEU A 6 -1.92 18.03 -10.30
CA LEU A 6 -1.18 18.29 -9.07
C LEU A 6 -2.11 18.70 -7.93
N THR A 7 -1.66 18.52 -6.69
CA THR A 7 -2.29 18.99 -5.46
C THR A 7 -1.23 19.44 -4.45
N SER A 8 -1.53 20.48 -3.68
CA SER A 8 -0.71 20.89 -2.52
C SER A 8 -1.10 20.14 -1.24
N GLN A 9 -2.22 19.41 -1.27
CA GLN A 9 -2.65 18.53 -0.18
C GLN A 9 -1.90 17.21 -0.29
N ILE A 10 -0.75 17.13 0.37
CA ILE A 10 0.08 15.93 0.40
C ILE A 10 -0.58 14.87 1.28
N SER A 11 -0.49 13.61 0.86
CA SER A 11 -0.87 12.47 1.67
C SER A 11 0.19 11.37 1.53
N LEU A 12 0.49 10.68 2.62
CA LEU A 12 1.49 9.61 2.69
C LEU A 12 0.79 8.30 3.05
N PRO A 13 0.60 7.39 2.07
CA PRO A 13 -0.06 6.11 2.33
C PRO A 13 0.85 5.15 3.10
N GLY A 14 0.44 4.82 4.33
CA GLY A 14 0.95 3.69 5.10
C GLY A 14 0.12 2.43 4.88
N ARG A 15 0.40 1.43 5.70
CA ARG A 15 -0.26 0.13 5.65
C ARG A 15 -1.67 0.21 6.23
N TYR A 16 -1.80 0.77 7.42
CA TYR A 16 -3.05 0.83 8.17
C TYR A 16 -3.77 2.17 7.97
N LEU A 17 -3.03 3.22 7.68
CA LEU A 17 -3.59 4.56 7.53
C LEU A 17 -2.87 5.37 6.46
N VAL A 18 -3.53 6.42 5.99
CA VAL A 18 -2.92 7.47 5.17
C VAL A 18 -2.71 8.69 6.07
N TYR A 19 -1.46 9.13 6.18
CA TYR A 19 -1.09 10.30 6.96
C TYR A 19 -1.26 11.57 6.12
N VAL A 20 -1.92 12.58 6.69
CA VAL A 20 -2.20 13.86 6.03
C VAL A 20 -1.58 14.98 6.86
N PRO A 21 -0.35 15.43 6.52
CA PRO A 21 0.31 16.51 7.24
C PRO A 21 -0.49 17.81 7.13
N GLN A 22 -0.53 18.60 8.20
CA GLN A 22 -1.26 19.88 8.26
C GLN A 22 -2.77 19.72 8.05
N GLY A 23 -3.28 18.49 8.05
CA GLY A 23 -4.70 18.18 8.03
C GLY A 23 -5.26 18.11 9.43
N SER A 24 -6.51 18.54 9.62
CA SER A 24 -7.29 18.27 10.84
C SER A 24 -8.25 17.09 10.66
N MET A 25 -8.29 16.49 9.46
CA MET A 25 -9.29 15.52 9.08
C MET A 25 -8.86 14.11 9.46
N THR A 26 -9.63 13.50 10.37
CA THR A 26 -9.58 12.06 10.65
C THR A 26 -10.74 11.36 9.95
N GLY A 27 -10.43 10.49 9.00
CA GLY A 27 -11.39 9.63 8.31
C GLY A 27 -11.20 8.17 8.69
N ILE A 28 -12.27 7.38 8.73
CA ILE A 28 -12.19 5.93 8.95
C ILE A 28 -12.95 5.21 7.83
N SER A 29 -12.35 4.16 7.26
CA SER A 29 -12.96 3.35 6.21
C SER A 29 -14.37 2.90 6.59
N ARG A 30 -15.32 3.10 5.67
CA ARG A 30 -16.72 2.65 5.84
C ARG A 30 -16.90 1.15 5.75
N LYS A 31 -15.88 0.43 5.27
CA LYS A 31 -15.89 -1.05 5.21
C LYS A 31 -15.65 -1.70 6.58
N LEU A 32 -15.17 -0.93 7.56
CA LEU A 32 -14.92 -1.42 8.92
C LEU A 32 -16.21 -1.43 9.75
N PRO A 33 -16.43 -2.44 10.61
CA PRO A 33 -17.53 -2.48 11.58
C PRO A 33 -17.52 -1.27 12.54
N ASP A 34 -18.70 -0.82 12.97
CA ASP A 34 -18.87 0.36 13.84
C ASP A 34 -18.11 0.27 15.18
N THR A 35 -18.06 -0.93 15.76
CA THR A 35 -17.28 -1.25 16.96
C THR A 35 -15.80 -0.98 16.74
N GLU A 36 -15.28 -1.46 15.62
CA GLU A 36 -13.88 -1.32 15.24
C GLU A 36 -13.51 0.13 14.91
N ARG A 37 -14.39 0.85 14.21
CA ARG A 37 -14.19 2.28 13.97
C ARG A 37 -14.08 3.07 15.28
N SER A 38 -14.88 2.71 16.29
CA SER A 38 -14.84 3.36 17.61
C SER A 38 -13.54 3.07 18.36
N ARG A 39 -13.07 1.81 18.31
CA ARG A 39 -11.78 1.39 18.89
C ARG A 39 -10.61 2.14 18.24
N LEU A 40 -10.52 2.11 16.91
CA LEU A 40 -9.45 2.76 16.14
C LEU A 40 -9.45 4.28 16.36
N LYS A 41 -10.63 4.91 16.42
CA LYS A 41 -10.76 6.35 16.73
C LYS A 41 -10.18 6.69 18.10
N SER A 42 -10.42 5.86 19.12
CA SER A 42 -9.91 6.07 20.47
C SER A 42 -8.39 6.01 20.50
N ILE A 43 -7.81 4.99 19.86
CA ILE A 43 -6.35 4.78 19.78
C ILE A 43 -5.69 5.95 19.04
N LEU A 44 -6.20 6.29 17.84
CA LEU A 44 -5.59 7.31 16.98
C LEU A 44 -5.60 8.70 17.61
N LYS A 45 -6.59 9.01 18.46
CA LYS A 45 -6.61 10.27 19.21
C LYS A 45 -5.39 10.45 20.11
N GLN A 46 -4.77 9.36 20.57
CA GLN A 46 -3.62 9.40 21.47
C GLN A 46 -2.28 9.44 20.73
N ILE A 47 -2.20 8.81 19.56
CA ILE A 47 -0.93 8.61 18.84
C ILE A 47 -0.73 9.57 17.67
N VAL A 48 -1.78 10.20 17.14
CA VAL A 48 -1.67 11.12 15.99
C VAL A 48 -1.29 12.52 16.49
N PRO A 49 -0.23 13.15 15.92
CA PRO A 49 0.14 14.53 16.23
C PRO A 49 -1.01 15.53 15.99
N ALA A 50 -1.08 16.59 16.80
CA ALA A 50 -2.16 17.57 16.74
C ALA A 50 -2.25 18.35 15.42
N ASP A 51 -1.13 18.45 14.69
CA ASP A 51 -1.00 19.11 13.39
C ASP A 51 -1.15 18.15 12.21
N ALA A 52 -1.63 16.92 12.44
CA ALA A 52 -1.79 15.90 11.44
C ALA A 52 -3.18 15.25 11.46
N GLY A 53 -3.65 14.87 10.27
CA GLY A 53 -4.84 14.08 10.05
C GLY A 53 -4.46 12.66 9.62
N VAL A 54 -5.39 11.73 9.76
CA VAL A 54 -5.22 10.35 9.29
C VAL A 54 -6.48 9.82 8.63
N ILE A 55 -6.32 9.00 7.60
CA ILE A 55 -7.42 8.25 6.99
C ILE A 55 -7.16 6.76 7.20
N VAL A 56 -7.97 6.12 8.04
CA VAL A 56 -7.82 4.71 8.41
C VAL A 56 -8.32 3.80 7.30
N ARG A 57 -7.50 2.83 6.92
CA ARG A 57 -7.74 1.85 5.86
C ARG A 57 -8.45 0.63 6.42
N THR A 58 -9.06 -0.17 5.54
CA THR A 58 -9.65 -1.47 5.94
C THR A 58 -8.61 -2.43 6.50
N ALA A 59 -7.36 -2.37 6.03
CA ALA A 59 -6.26 -3.18 6.56
C ALA A 59 -5.94 -2.92 8.05
N ALA A 60 -6.48 -1.84 8.65
CA ALA A 60 -6.34 -1.55 10.07
C ALA A 60 -7.30 -2.34 10.97
N GLU A 61 -8.20 -3.15 10.39
CA GLU A 61 -9.06 -4.05 11.17
C GLU A 61 -8.20 -4.99 12.01
N GLY A 62 -8.46 -5.05 13.32
CA GLY A 62 -7.72 -5.89 14.25
C GLY A 62 -6.34 -5.36 14.65
N ALA A 63 -5.80 -4.35 13.95
CA ALA A 63 -4.47 -3.82 14.23
C ALA A 63 -4.35 -3.33 15.68
N SER A 64 -3.23 -3.70 16.30
CA SER A 64 -2.86 -3.30 17.65
C SER A 64 -2.51 -1.82 17.71
N GLU A 65 -2.55 -1.25 18.92
CA GLU A 65 -2.12 0.13 19.15
C GLU A 65 -0.65 0.35 18.75
N ASP A 66 0.22 -0.62 19.02
CA ASP A 66 1.64 -0.53 18.69
C ASP A 66 1.89 -0.52 17.18
N GLU A 67 1.15 -1.34 16.41
CA GLU A 67 1.23 -1.33 14.94
C GLU A 67 0.79 0.00 14.35
N LEU A 68 -0.34 0.54 14.84
CA LEU A 68 -0.83 1.85 14.43
C LEU A 68 0.15 2.96 14.79
N ARG A 69 0.74 2.92 15.99
CA ARG A 69 1.76 3.87 16.45
C ARG A 69 2.98 3.85 15.54
N ARG A 70 3.52 2.65 15.24
CA ARG A 70 4.66 2.50 14.33
C ARG A 70 4.36 3.08 12.94
N ASP A 71 3.17 2.84 12.39
CA ASP A 71 2.81 3.37 11.07
C ASP A 71 2.70 4.90 11.09
N VAL A 72 2.06 5.49 12.13
CA VAL A 72 2.01 6.96 12.31
C VAL A 72 3.42 7.55 12.43
N GLU A 73 4.26 7.00 13.31
CA GLU A 73 5.62 7.52 13.54
C GLU A 73 6.50 7.44 12.29
N ARG A 74 6.42 6.33 11.56
CA ARG A 74 7.16 6.14 10.30
C ARG A 74 6.74 7.17 9.26
N LEU A 75 5.44 7.38 9.08
CA LEU A 75 4.92 8.37 8.12
C LEU A 75 5.25 9.81 8.54
N ALA A 76 5.18 10.12 9.84
CA ALA A 76 5.57 11.42 10.38
C ALA A 76 7.07 11.69 10.14
N LYS A 77 7.95 10.70 10.36
CA LYS A 77 9.39 10.80 10.02
C LYS A 77 9.62 11.01 8.53
N THR A 78 8.85 10.33 7.67
CA THR A 78 8.91 10.55 6.22
C THR A 78 8.51 11.98 5.87
N TRP A 79 7.43 12.50 6.45
CA TRP A 79 7.02 13.89 6.27
C TRP A 79 8.08 14.89 6.75
N GLU A 80 8.70 14.65 7.90
CA GLU A 80 9.78 15.48 8.42
C GLU A 80 10.96 15.56 7.45
N LYS A 81 11.37 14.43 6.86
CA LYS A 81 12.41 14.37 5.83
C LYS A 81 12.01 15.19 4.59
N VAL A 82 10.78 15.03 4.10
CA VAL A 82 10.26 15.78 2.95
C VAL A 82 10.22 17.28 3.22
N SER A 83 9.73 17.68 4.40
CA SER A 83 9.62 19.07 4.83
C SER A 83 11.01 19.74 4.93
N LYS A 84 11.98 19.09 5.57
CA LYS A 84 13.38 19.57 5.63
C LYS A 84 14.01 19.69 4.25
N ALA A 85 13.81 18.69 3.39
CA ALA A 85 14.31 18.72 2.01
C ALA A 85 13.67 19.86 1.20
N SER A 86 12.37 20.11 1.39
CA SER A 86 11.65 21.23 0.76
C SER A 86 12.18 22.58 1.22
N ALA A 87 12.30 22.78 2.55
CA ALA A 87 12.77 24.03 3.14
C ALA A 87 14.20 24.39 2.70
N SER A 88 15.11 23.42 2.69
CA SER A 88 16.51 23.64 2.26
C SER A 88 16.66 24.05 0.79
N LYS A 89 15.68 23.69 -0.06
CA LYS A 89 15.69 23.99 -1.50
C LYS A 89 14.89 25.23 -1.88
N SER A 90 13.87 25.58 -1.09
CA SER A 90 12.96 26.71 -1.37
C SER A 90 13.60 28.10 -1.14
N GLY A 91 14.67 28.19 -0.35
CA GLY A 91 15.38 29.44 -0.06
C GLY A 91 16.39 29.91 -1.12
N LYS A 92 16.65 29.12 -2.17
CA LYS A 92 17.63 29.47 -3.22
C LYS A 92 16.93 30.14 -4.40
N LYS A 93 17.18 31.43 -4.63
CA LYS A 93 16.78 32.14 -5.87
C LYS A 93 17.33 31.34 -7.06
N GLY A 94 16.45 30.81 -7.93
CA GLY A 94 16.83 29.98 -9.08
C GLY A 94 16.91 28.46 -8.81
N GLY A 95 16.35 27.96 -7.71
CA GLY A 95 16.32 26.52 -7.41
C GLY A 95 15.57 25.71 -8.46
N ALA A 96 16.24 24.71 -9.04
CA ALA A 96 15.64 23.78 -10.00
C ALA A 96 14.62 22.85 -9.32
N PRO A 97 13.56 22.43 -10.02
CA PRO A 97 12.67 21.36 -9.56
C PRO A 97 13.48 20.12 -9.20
N SER A 98 13.14 19.47 -8.09
CA SER A 98 13.81 18.24 -7.68
C SER A 98 12.85 17.31 -6.96
N LEU A 99 13.10 16.01 -7.11
CA LEU A 99 12.39 14.97 -6.39
C LEU A 99 12.70 15.10 -4.89
N LEU A 100 11.64 15.16 -4.06
CA LEU A 100 11.75 15.17 -2.60
C LEU A 100 11.46 13.81 -1.99
N TYR A 101 10.56 13.06 -2.62
CA TYR A 101 10.14 11.73 -2.21
C TYR A 101 9.58 11.00 -3.43
N SER A 102 9.95 9.74 -3.57
CA SER A 102 9.35 8.81 -4.53
C SER A 102 8.46 7.84 -3.76
N GLU A 103 7.27 7.57 -4.26
CA GLU A 103 6.53 6.39 -3.80
C GLU A 103 7.34 5.12 -4.12
N PRO A 104 7.18 4.06 -3.32
CA PRO A 104 7.78 2.76 -3.61
C PRO A 104 7.33 2.20 -4.96
N ASP A 105 8.07 1.21 -5.47
CA ASP A 105 7.72 0.49 -6.69
C ASP A 105 6.32 -0.16 -6.59
N LEU A 106 5.71 -0.46 -7.74
CA LEU A 106 4.41 -1.13 -7.83
C LEU A 106 4.36 -2.40 -6.97
N THR A 107 5.43 -3.19 -6.94
CA THR A 107 5.50 -4.43 -6.17
C THR A 107 5.29 -4.18 -4.68
N VAL A 108 6.10 -3.27 -4.10
CA VAL A 108 5.99 -2.86 -2.70
C VAL A 108 4.61 -2.25 -2.40
N ARG A 109 4.07 -1.46 -3.34
CA ARG A 109 2.74 -0.87 -3.21
C ARG A 109 1.63 -1.92 -3.15
N VAL A 110 1.71 -2.96 -3.98
CA VAL A 110 0.75 -4.08 -3.95
C VAL A 110 0.85 -4.81 -2.62
N ILE A 111 2.07 -5.10 -2.13
CA ILE A 111 2.26 -5.73 -0.81
C ILE A 111 1.69 -4.85 0.32
N ARG A 112 1.98 -3.55 0.33
CA ARG A 112 1.40 -2.60 1.30
C ARG A 112 -0.12 -2.64 1.32
N ASP A 113 -0.73 -2.71 0.14
CA ASP A 113 -2.16 -2.47 -0.02
C ASP A 113 -2.99 -3.76 0.09
N VAL A 114 -2.40 -4.92 -0.20
CA VAL A 114 -3.10 -6.20 -0.34
C VAL A 114 -2.66 -7.22 0.70
N PHE A 115 -1.35 -7.38 0.96
CA PHE A 115 -0.85 -8.45 1.82
C PHE A 115 -1.22 -8.18 3.29
N ASN A 116 -1.99 -9.06 3.92
CA ASN A 116 -2.49 -8.93 5.29
C ASN A 116 -2.65 -10.30 5.96
N GLU A 117 -3.24 -10.35 7.15
CA GLU A 117 -3.41 -11.58 7.94
C GLU A 117 -4.29 -12.65 7.27
N ASP A 118 -5.14 -12.28 6.31
CA ASP A 118 -5.97 -13.21 5.54
C ASP A 118 -5.13 -14.04 4.54
N PHE A 119 -3.89 -13.63 4.28
CA PHE A 119 -2.98 -14.34 3.38
C PHE A 119 -2.20 -15.40 4.13
N ALA A 120 -2.32 -16.66 3.71
CA ALA A 120 -1.57 -17.76 4.32
C ALA A 120 -0.04 -17.64 4.10
N SER A 121 0.39 -17.16 2.92
CA SER A 121 1.81 -17.00 2.60
C SER A 121 2.03 -15.96 1.50
N LEU A 122 3.23 -15.38 1.46
CA LEU A 122 3.77 -14.58 0.37
C LEU A 122 5.00 -15.27 -0.19
N VAL A 123 4.89 -15.84 -1.39
CA VAL A 123 5.98 -16.55 -2.07
C VAL A 123 6.61 -15.63 -3.10
N ILE A 124 7.93 -15.45 -3.03
CA ILE A 124 8.65 -14.45 -3.83
C ILE A 124 9.78 -15.15 -4.60
N SER A 125 9.81 -14.94 -5.91
CA SER A 125 10.89 -15.42 -6.79
C SER A 125 11.82 -14.27 -7.16
N GLY A 126 13.14 -14.54 -7.11
CA GLY A 126 14.20 -13.57 -7.41
C GLY A 126 14.83 -12.95 -6.15
N ASP A 127 16.16 -12.82 -6.17
CA ASP A 127 16.94 -12.33 -5.02
C ASP A 127 16.70 -10.84 -4.74
N GLU A 128 16.77 -10.00 -5.77
CA GLU A 128 16.58 -8.54 -5.64
C GLU A 128 15.18 -8.20 -5.09
N VAL A 129 14.16 -8.86 -5.61
CA VAL A 129 12.77 -8.66 -5.17
C VAL A 129 12.55 -9.20 -3.76
N TRP A 130 13.19 -10.33 -3.41
CA TRP A 130 13.17 -10.84 -2.04
C TRP A 130 13.76 -9.83 -1.06
N ASP A 131 14.93 -9.28 -1.36
CA ASP A 131 15.61 -8.33 -0.48
C ASP A 131 14.79 -7.03 -0.32
N GLU A 132 14.20 -6.51 -1.41
CA GLU A 132 13.35 -5.33 -1.36
C GLU A 132 12.07 -5.57 -0.53
N ILE A 133 11.35 -6.66 -0.78
CA ILE A 133 10.09 -6.94 -0.09
C ILE A 133 10.34 -7.33 1.37
N SER A 134 11.37 -8.13 1.66
CA SER A 134 11.67 -8.55 3.04
C SER A 134 12.04 -7.36 3.89
N SER A 135 12.93 -6.48 3.41
CA SER A 135 13.27 -5.24 4.11
C SER A 135 12.02 -4.37 4.34
N TYR A 136 11.16 -4.23 3.33
CA TYR A 136 9.93 -3.46 3.49
C TYR A 136 8.96 -4.07 4.52
N VAL A 137 8.75 -5.38 4.49
CA VAL A 137 7.82 -6.07 5.39
C VAL A 137 8.37 -6.06 6.82
N GLU A 138 9.66 -6.29 7.02
CA GLU A 138 10.29 -6.19 8.34
C GLU A 138 10.14 -4.78 8.95
N ASP A 139 10.27 -3.74 8.12
CA ASP A 139 10.13 -2.35 8.55
C ASP A 139 8.67 -1.92 8.81
N VAL A 140 7.71 -2.45 8.04
CA VAL A 140 6.33 -1.94 8.00
C VAL A 140 5.31 -2.88 8.65
N ALA A 141 5.51 -4.19 8.57
CA ALA A 141 4.63 -5.23 9.08
C ALA A 141 5.42 -6.49 9.52
N PRO A 142 6.27 -6.37 10.56
CA PRO A 142 7.11 -7.48 11.02
C PRO A 142 6.30 -8.71 11.48
N ASP A 143 5.04 -8.51 11.88
CA ASP A 143 4.06 -9.55 12.17
C ASP A 143 3.80 -10.48 10.97
N LEU A 144 3.95 -9.99 9.74
CA LEU A 144 3.77 -10.77 8.52
C LEU A 144 5.05 -11.37 7.97
N ALA A 145 6.23 -11.00 8.50
CA ALA A 145 7.51 -11.48 8.00
C ALA A 145 7.61 -13.01 8.02
N GLY A 146 7.04 -13.66 9.06
CA GLY A 146 7.02 -15.12 9.19
C GLY A 146 6.17 -15.85 8.14
N ARG A 147 5.40 -15.12 7.31
CA ARG A 147 4.59 -15.69 6.21
C ARG A 147 5.28 -15.57 4.86
N MET A 148 6.46 -14.96 4.81
CA MET A 148 7.24 -14.81 3.59
C MET A 148 8.09 -16.05 3.33
N THR A 149 8.07 -16.53 2.10
CA THR A 149 8.89 -17.66 1.66
C THR A 149 9.61 -17.31 0.37
N LYS A 150 10.93 -17.50 0.37
CA LYS A 150 11.73 -17.35 -0.84
C LYS A 150 11.55 -18.57 -1.73
N TRP A 151 11.20 -18.36 -2.99
CA TRP A 151 11.12 -19.39 -4.00
C TRP A 151 12.53 -19.77 -4.46
N THR A 152 12.91 -21.03 -4.26
CA THR A 152 14.25 -21.55 -4.58
C THR A 152 14.24 -22.64 -5.64
N SER A 153 13.06 -22.99 -6.16
CA SER A 153 12.94 -23.98 -7.23
C SER A 153 13.39 -23.39 -8.57
N GLU A 154 13.97 -24.24 -9.42
CA GLU A 154 14.26 -23.88 -10.82
C GLU A 154 12.99 -23.83 -11.67
N GLN A 155 11.90 -24.48 -11.23
CA GLN A 155 10.60 -24.36 -11.88
C GLN A 155 10.04 -22.96 -11.66
N ASP A 156 9.46 -22.36 -12.71
CA ASP A 156 8.77 -21.08 -12.59
C ASP A 156 7.67 -21.11 -11.52
N ILE A 157 7.61 -20.04 -10.72
CA ILE A 157 6.69 -19.92 -9.58
C ILE A 157 5.22 -19.94 -10.02
N PHE A 158 4.86 -19.29 -11.14
CA PHE A 158 3.48 -19.27 -11.62
C PHE A 158 3.10 -20.60 -12.23
N THR A 159 4.01 -21.27 -12.93
CA THR A 159 3.77 -22.63 -13.42
C THR A 159 3.57 -23.60 -12.25
N ALA A 160 4.41 -23.55 -11.22
CA ALA A 160 4.30 -24.43 -10.06
C ALA A 160 2.97 -24.24 -9.29
N HIS A 161 2.48 -23.00 -9.23
CA HIS A 161 1.20 -22.67 -8.61
C HIS A 161 0.00 -22.67 -9.59
N ARG A 162 0.21 -23.07 -10.85
CA ARG A 162 -0.80 -23.09 -11.93
C ARG A 162 -1.51 -21.74 -12.14
N VAL A 163 -0.82 -20.64 -11.88
CA VAL A 163 -1.31 -19.27 -12.08
C VAL A 163 -1.35 -18.95 -13.58
N ASP A 164 -0.42 -19.47 -14.37
CA ASP A 164 -0.37 -19.25 -15.83
C ASP A 164 -1.66 -19.64 -16.55
N GLU A 165 -2.26 -20.77 -16.17
CA GLU A 165 -3.53 -21.23 -16.75
C GLU A 165 -4.67 -20.24 -16.46
N GLN A 166 -4.68 -19.66 -15.24
CA GLN A 166 -5.69 -18.70 -14.84
C GLN A 166 -5.47 -17.34 -15.52
N LEU A 167 -4.22 -16.90 -15.66
CA LEU A 167 -3.88 -15.67 -16.38
C LEU A 167 -4.28 -15.78 -17.86
N ALA A 168 -3.97 -16.90 -18.51
CA ALA A 168 -4.38 -17.17 -19.88
C ALA A 168 -5.91 -17.11 -20.03
N LYS A 169 -6.65 -17.74 -19.10
CA LYS A 169 -8.12 -17.69 -19.08
C LYS A 169 -8.67 -16.28 -18.82
N ALA A 170 -8.03 -15.51 -17.95
CA ALA A 170 -8.46 -14.15 -17.59
C ALA A 170 -8.23 -13.14 -18.72
N LEU A 171 -7.23 -13.39 -19.58
CA LEU A 171 -6.93 -12.59 -20.77
C LEU A 171 -7.69 -13.05 -22.02
N ASP A 172 -8.37 -14.20 -21.95
CA ASP A 172 -9.18 -14.68 -23.05
C ASP A 172 -10.45 -13.83 -23.21
N ARG A 173 -10.84 -13.59 -24.46
CA ARG A 173 -12.06 -12.88 -24.82
C ARG A 173 -13.30 -13.62 -24.30
N LYS A 174 -13.25 -14.96 -24.26
CA LYS A 174 -14.38 -15.79 -23.83
C LYS A 174 -14.04 -16.60 -22.59
N VAL A 175 -14.76 -16.34 -21.50
CA VAL A 175 -14.59 -17.02 -20.22
C VAL A 175 -15.71 -18.02 -19.99
N TYR A 176 -15.37 -19.30 -19.92
CA TYR A 176 -16.32 -20.38 -19.59
C TYR A 176 -16.60 -20.46 -18.08
N LEU A 177 -17.89 -20.56 -17.73
CA LEU A 177 -18.40 -20.67 -16.36
C LEU A 177 -18.56 -22.15 -15.95
N PRO A 178 -18.47 -22.47 -14.64
CA PRO A 178 -18.61 -23.85 -14.16
C PRO A 178 -19.92 -24.52 -14.56
N SER A 179 -21.01 -23.75 -14.67
CA SER A 179 -22.34 -24.25 -15.02
C SER A 179 -22.57 -24.42 -16.54
N GLY A 180 -21.52 -24.35 -17.37
CA GLY A 180 -21.59 -24.56 -18.82
C GLY A 180 -21.91 -23.32 -19.67
N GLY A 181 -22.21 -22.18 -19.04
CA GLY A 181 -22.34 -20.88 -19.72
C GLY A 181 -21.00 -20.23 -20.07
N SER A 182 -21.04 -19.07 -20.74
CA SER A 182 -19.83 -18.28 -21.01
C SER A 182 -20.08 -16.78 -20.96
N LEU A 183 -19.08 -16.02 -20.52
CA LEU A 183 -19.01 -14.57 -20.66
C LEU A 183 -18.09 -14.22 -21.83
N VAL A 184 -18.48 -13.22 -22.62
CA VAL A 184 -17.65 -12.67 -23.70
C VAL A 184 -17.38 -11.21 -23.38
N ILE A 185 -16.10 -10.85 -23.27
CA ILE A 185 -15.67 -9.51 -22.89
C ILE A 185 -14.99 -8.88 -24.12
N ASP A 186 -15.69 -7.94 -24.74
CA ASP A 186 -15.19 -7.16 -25.87
C ASP A 186 -14.78 -5.76 -25.40
N ARG A 187 -13.55 -5.36 -25.70
CA ARG A 187 -13.11 -3.97 -25.51
C ARG A 187 -13.58 -3.13 -26.68
N THR A 188 -14.23 -2.02 -26.37
CA THR A 188 -14.58 -0.99 -27.35
C THR A 188 -13.72 0.24 -27.13
N GLU A 189 -13.76 1.19 -28.06
CA GLU A 189 -12.96 2.42 -27.98
C GLU A 189 -13.31 3.28 -26.74
N ALA A 190 -14.53 3.13 -26.21
CA ALA A 190 -15.03 3.95 -25.12
C ALA A 190 -15.29 3.18 -23.81
N MET A 191 -15.41 1.84 -23.83
CA MET A 191 -15.77 0.99 -22.69
C MET A 191 -15.19 -0.42 -22.82
#